data_AF-A0A1X2J396-F1
#
_entry.id   AF-A0A1X2J396-F1
#
_cell.length_a   1.000
_cell.length_b   1.000
_cell.length_c   1.000
_cell.angle_alpha   90.00
_cell.angle_beta   90.00
_cell.angle_gamma   90.00
#
_symmetry.space_group_name_H-M   'P 1'
#
loop_
_entity.id
_entity.type
_entity.pdbx_description
1 polymer ?
#
loop_
_entity_poly.entity_id
_entity_poly.type
_entity_poly.pdbx_seq_one_letter_code
_entity_poly.pdbx_strand_id
1 'polypeptide(L)'
;MGSKVKVSNSSHANNINNIPQSSQTGADRDKRRRAGEGNVGKEFQTVDFNTFDVSVLRKYARVHKIKIKSKTNKEDLVGAVSRHFANQTVKEVDTITCFLYTAHYRDSVLRLPLQM
;
A
#
# COMPACT_ATOMS: atom_id res chain seq x y z
N MET A 1 -49.84 -26.61 32.06
CA MET A 1 -50.17 -25.65 30.98
C MET A 1 -49.01 -25.65 30.00
N GLY A 2 -49.10 -25.97 28.71
CA GLY A 2 -50.14 -26.48 27.82
C GLY A 2 -49.44 -26.79 26.50
N SER A 3 -49.69 -27.97 25.94
CA SER A 3 -48.90 -28.62 24.88
C SER A 3 -49.11 -28.06 23.46
N LYS A 4 -48.05 -28.20 22.64
CA LYS A 4 -47.96 -28.37 21.18
C LYS A 4 -49.12 -27.89 20.29
N VAL A 5 -48.80 -27.01 19.32
CA VAL A 5 -49.62 -26.79 18.12
C VAL A 5 -48.93 -27.45 16.91
N LYS A 6 -49.68 -28.34 16.24
CA LYS A 6 -49.32 -29.05 15.00
C LYS A 6 -50.10 -28.44 13.83
N VAL A 7 -49.38 -28.28 12.73
CA VAL A 7 -49.77 -27.81 11.38
C VAL A 7 -50.95 -28.57 10.77
N SER A 8 -51.78 -27.86 9.99
CA SER A 8 -52.59 -28.40 8.87
C SER A 8 -52.76 -27.36 7.76
N ASN A 9 -52.47 -27.78 6.52
CA ASN A 9 -52.48 -27.03 5.25
C ASN A 9 -53.90 -26.74 4.70
N SER A 10 -54.06 -25.70 3.86
CA SER A 10 -54.29 -25.86 2.40
C SER A 10 -54.62 -24.55 1.64
N SER A 11 -53.87 -24.37 0.54
CA SER A 11 -54.15 -23.80 -0.78
C SER A 11 -55.33 -22.84 -1.01
N HIS A 12 -55.07 -21.64 -1.55
CA HIS A 12 -55.91 -20.94 -2.55
C HIS A 12 -55.07 -19.98 -3.43
N ALA A 13 -55.51 -19.79 -4.67
CA ALA A 13 -54.75 -19.34 -5.83
C ALA A 13 -54.67 -17.81 -6.04
N ASN A 14 -53.74 -17.40 -6.91
CA ASN A 14 -53.71 -16.26 -7.84
C ASN A 14 -53.88 -14.81 -7.30
N ASN A 15 -52.92 -13.92 -7.57
CA ASN A 15 -52.99 -12.97 -8.70
C ASN A 15 -51.76 -12.04 -8.72
N ILE A 16 -51.31 -11.78 -9.95
CA ILE A 16 -50.26 -10.89 -10.42
C ILE A 16 -50.64 -9.43 -10.14
N ASN A 17 -49.69 -8.59 -9.70
CA ASN A 17 -49.71 -7.15 -10.02
C ASN A 17 -48.30 -6.52 -9.91
N ASN A 18 -47.75 -6.23 -11.09
CA ASN A 18 -46.83 -5.16 -11.48
C ASN A 18 -46.00 -4.44 -10.40
N ILE A 19 -44.69 -4.70 -10.41
CA ILE A 19 -43.67 -3.77 -9.89
C ILE A 19 -42.83 -3.27 -11.08
N PRO A 20 -42.78 -1.95 -11.34
CA PRO A 20 -42.04 -1.42 -12.48
C PRO A 20 -40.53 -1.47 -12.25
N GLN A 21 -39.86 -1.96 -13.29
CA GLN A 21 -38.43 -1.89 -13.55
C GLN A 21 -37.95 -0.44 -13.47
N SER A 22 -37.30 -0.05 -12.37
CA SER A 22 -36.55 1.20 -12.28
C SER A 22 -35.08 0.92 -12.47
N SER A 23 -34.68 0.99 -13.74
CA SER A 23 -33.31 1.11 -14.20
C SER A 23 -32.71 2.42 -13.65
N GLN A 24 -31.97 2.35 -12.55
CA GLN A 24 -31.18 3.48 -12.05
C GLN A 24 -29.70 3.09 -11.96
N THR A 25 -29.05 3.27 -13.11
CA THR A 25 -27.68 3.77 -13.31
C THR A 25 -26.71 3.60 -12.14
N GLY A 26 -25.93 2.52 -12.18
CA GLY A 26 -24.74 2.28 -11.38
C GLY A 26 -23.53 3.18 -11.71
N ALA A 27 -23.75 4.44 -12.09
CA ALA A 27 -22.70 5.38 -12.50
C ALA A 27 -22.30 6.38 -11.40
N ASP A 28 -23.02 6.44 -10.27
CA ASP A 28 -22.82 7.47 -9.25
C ASP A 28 -21.93 7.03 -8.06
N ARG A 29 -21.75 5.72 -7.83
CA ARG A 29 -20.94 5.22 -6.70
C ARG A 29 -19.43 5.34 -6.93
N ASP A 30 -18.97 5.32 -8.18
CA ASP A 30 -17.53 5.39 -8.48
C ASP A 30 -16.96 6.81 -8.41
N LYS A 31 -17.79 7.86 -8.54
CA LYS A 31 -17.30 9.24 -8.46
C LYS A 31 -17.00 9.71 -7.04
N ARG A 32 -17.62 9.12 -6.01
CA ARG A 32 -17.44 9.56 -4.61
C ARG A 32 -16.19 8.99 -3.93
N ARG A 33 -15.53 7.97 -4.50
CA ARG A 33 -14.26 7.43 -3.95
C ARG A 33 -13.00 8.20 -4.39
N ARG A 34 -13.10 9.13 -5.34
CA ARG A 34 -11.95 9.90 -5.85
C ARG A 34 -11.84 11.34 -5.31
N ALA A 35 -12.74 11.77 -4.43
CA ALA A 35 -12.78 13.15 -3.92
C ALA A 35 -12.14 13.31 -2.53
N GLY A 36 -11.27 12.39 -2.12
CA GLY A 36 -10.60 12.37 -0.82
C GLY A 36 -9.09 12.65 -0.85
N GLU A 37 -8.50 12.97 -2.01
CA GLU A 37 -7.06 13.25 -2.15
C GLU A 37 -6.76 14.76 -2.16
N GLY A 38 -7.50 15.54 -1.38
CA GLY A 38 -7.43 16.99 -1.41
C GLY A 38 -6.86 17.61 -0.14
N ASN A 39 -5.75 17.10 0.43
CA ASN A 39 -4.84 17.89 1.29
C ASN A 39 -3.61 17.16 1.90
N VAL A 40 -3.26 15.94 1.49
CA VAL A 40 -2.04 15.27 2.02
C VAL A 40 -0.83 15.65 1.16
N GLY A 41 -0.36 16.89 1.25
CA GLY A 41 0.67 17.36 0.34
C GLY A 41 1.18 18.76 0.63
N LYS A 42 1.59 19.05 1.87
CA LYS A 42 2.74 19.95 2.01
C LYS A 42 3.90 19.20 1.39
N GLU A 43 4.51 19.76 0.35
CA GLU A 43 5.63 19.19 -0.40
C GLU A 43 6.61 18.48 0.55
N PHE A 44 6.45 17.17 0.73
CA PHE A 44 7.49 16.38 1.34
C PHE A 44 8.63 16.44 0.35
N GLN A 45 9.82 16.78 0.80
CA GLN A 45 11.00 16.81 -0.03
C GLN A 45 11.16 15.41 -0.65
N THR A 46 10.74 15.28 -1.91
CA THR A 46 10.75 14.01 -2.61
C THR A 46 12.18 13.72 -3.03
N VAL A 47 12.64 12.50 -2.77
CA VAL A 47 13.97 12.07 -3.17
C VAL A 47 13.97 11.84 -4.68
N ASP A 48 14.67 12.68 -5.44
CA ASP A 48 14.87 12.46 -6.87
C ASP A 48 16.03 11.50 -7.13
N PHE A 49 15.69 10.25 -7.40
CA PHE A 49 16.67 9.20 -7.66
C PHE A 49 17.41 9.33 -9.00
N ASN A 50 16.96 10.19 -9.92
CA ASN A 50 17.69 10.42 -11.19
C ASN A 50 19.03 11.13 -10.97
N THR A 51 19.12 11.90 -9.88
CA THR A 51 20.35 12.62 -9.49
C THR A 51 21.45 11.70 -8.99
N PHE A 52 21.13 10.46 -8.60
CA PHE A 52 22.13 9.50 -8.12
C PHE A 52 22.85 8.74 -9.23
N ASP A 53 24.09 8.38 -8.93
CA ASP A 53 24.90 7.51 -9.78
C ASP A 53 24.36 6.08 -9.80
N VAL A 54 24.59 5.39 -10.91
CA VAL A 54 24.22 3.98 -11.10
C VAL A 54 24.83 3.08 -10.02
N SER A 55 26.03 3.41 -9.52
CA SER A 55 26.70 2.69 -8.44
C SER A 55 25.93 2.76 -7.12
N VAL A 56 25.41 3.93 -6.76
CA VAL A 56 24.61 4.18 -5.55
C VAL A 56 23.26 3.46 -5.66
N LEU A 57 22.59 3.57 -6.81
CA LEU A 57 21.33 2.88 -7.06
C LEU A 57 21.49 1.35 -7.01
N ARG A 58 22.59 0.81 -7.56
CA ARG A 58 22.93 -0.63 -7.44
C ARG A 58 23.25 -1.04 -6.00
N LYS A 59 23.92 -0.18 -5.23
CA LYS A 59 24.19 -0.42 -3.81
C LYS A 59 22.88 -0.49 -3.02
N TYR A 60 21.97 0.45 -3.23
CA TYR A 60 20.65 0.45 -2.62
C TYR A 60 19.91 -0.86 -2.92
N ALA A 61 19.84 -1.24 -4.19
CA ALA A 61 19.16 -2.47 -4.58
C ALA A 61 19.81 -3.74 -4.01
N ARG A 62 21.14 -3.78 -3.85
CA ARG A 62 21.82 -4.89 -3.18
C ARG A 62 21.46 -4.98 -1.69
N VAL A 63 21.50 -3.85 -0.97
CA VAL A 63 21.20 -3.78 0.47
C VAL A 63 19.76 -4.19 0.75
N HIS A 64 18.83 -3.69 -0.06
CA HIS A 64 17.40 -4.01 0.06
C HIS A 64 16.98 -5.28 -0.70
N LYS A 65 17.94 -6.05 -1.25
CA LYS A 65 17.72 -7.32 -1.96
C LYS A 65 16.66 -7.20 -3.09
N ILE A 66 16.61 -6.04 -3.74
CA ILE A 66 15.71 -5.78 -4.87
C ILE A 66 16.19 -6.60 -6.07
N LYS A 67 15.28 -7.38 -6.65
CA LYS A 67 15.58 -8.17 -7.85
C LYS A 67 15.68 -7.24 -9.05
N ILE A 68 16.88 -7.09 -9.59
CA ILE A 68 17.17 -6.32 -10.81
C ILE A 68 18.00 -7.17 -11.78
N LYS A 69 17.74 -7.00 -13.07
CA LYS A 69 18.47 -7.72 -14.13
C LYS A 69 19.86 -7.09 -14.29
N SER A 70 20.87 -7.90 -14.61
CA SER A 70 22.28 -7.49 -14.63
C SER A 70 22.62 -6.41 -15.67
N LYS A 71 21.87 -6.36 -16.79
CA LYS A 71 21.99 -5.37 -17.89
C LYS A 71 20.84 -4.35 -17.90
N THR A 72 20.35 -3.95 -16.74
CA THR A 72 19.28 -2.95 -16.62
C THR A 72 19.82 -1.53 -16.80
N ASN A 73 19.07 -0.69 -17.54
CA ASN A 73 19.44 0.70 -17.81
C ASN A 73 19.25 1.59 -16.56
N LYS A 74 19.78 2.83 -16.58
CA LYS A 74 19.67 3.74 -15.42
C LYS A 74 18.22 4.04 -15.06
N GLU A 75 17.38 4.29 -16.05
CA GLU A 75 15.98 4.67 -15.90
C GLU A 75 15.15 3.56 -15.23
N ASP A 76 15.36 2.31 -15.67
CA ASP A 76 14.74 1.13 -15.06
C ASP A 76 15.17 0.94 -13.60
N LEU A 77 16.45 1.21 -13.31
CA LEU A 77 16.99 1.11 -11.97
C LEU A 77 16.39 2.17 -11.05
N VAL A 78 16.27 3.41 -11.53
CA VAL A 78 15.55 4.49 -10.84
C VAL A 78 14.11 4.09 -10.58
N GLY A 79 13.37 3.62 -11.60
CA GLY A 79 11.98 3.22 -11.44
C GLY A 79 11.79 2.08 -10.44
N ALA A 80 12.71 1.10 -10.40
CA ALA A 80 12.69 0.03 -9.41
C ALA A 80 12.97 0.53 -7.99
N VAL A 81 13.98 1.39 -7.82
CA VAL A 81 14.36 1.96 -6.52
C VAL A 81 13.28 2.89 -5.98
N SER A 82 12.75 3.80 -6.80
CA SER A 82 11.67 4.73 -6.40
C SER A 82 10.42 3.97 -5.96
N ARG A 83 10.02 2.93 -6.71
CA ARG A 83 8.87 2.10 -6.35
C ARG A 83 9.09 1.34 -5.05
N HIS A 84 10.30 0.81 -4.84
CA HIS A 84 10.63 0.12 -3.60
C HIS A 84 10.62 1.10 -2.41
N PHE A 85 11.26 2.25 -2.55
CA PHE A 85 11.31 3.29 -1.51
C PHE A 85 9.92 3.74 -1.07
N ALA A 86 9.01 3.98 -2.02
CA ALA A 86 7.63 4.38 -1.72
C ALA A 86 6.82 3.31 -0.96
N ASN A 87 7.15 2.03 -1.13
CA ASN A 87 6.46 0.91 -0.49
C ASN A 87 7.20 0.36 0.73
N GLN A 88 8.37 0.92 1.07
CA GLN A 88 9.20 0.43 2.17
C GLN A 88 8.52 0.76 3.50
N THR A 89 8.28 -0.27 4.31
CA THR A 89 7.89 -0.09 5.70
C THR A 89 9.14 0.08 6.56
N VAL A 90 9.12 1.06 7.46
CA VAL A 90 10.26 1.41 8.31
C VAL A 90 9.86 1.23 9.76
N LYS A 91 10.69 0.53 10.54
CA LYS A 91 10.60 0.52 12.00
C LYS A 91 11.26 1.80 12.50
N GLU A 92 10.47 2.83 12.76
CA GLU A 92 10.98 4.18 13.01
C GLU A 92 11.95 4.23 14.20
N VAL A 93 11.60 3.61 15.33
CA VAL A 93 12.42 3.59 16.54
C VAL A 93 13.80 3.00 16.27
N ASP A 94 13.85 1.81 15.65
CA ASP A 94 15.12 1.13 15.34
C ASP A 94 15.96 1.95 14.36
N THR A 95 15.31 2.54 13.36
CA THR A 95 15.98 3.31 12.30
C THR A 95 16.59 4.59 12.83
N ILE A 96 15.84 5.35 13.64
CA ILE A 96 16.30 6.58 14.26
C ILE A 96 17.42 6.28 15.26
N THR A 97 17.25 5.25 16.11
CA THR A 97 18.27 4.83 17.07
C THR A 97 19.55 4.43 16.36
N CYS A 98 19.46 3.63 15.30
CA CYS A 98 20.61 3.21 14.52
C CYS A 98 21.29 4.39 13.82
N PHE A 99 20.51 5.33 13.27
CA PHE A 99 21.06 6.55 12.65
C PHE A 99 21.81 7.41 13.67
N LEU A 100 21.22 7.72 14.82
CA LEU A 100 21.86 8.51 15.88
C LEU A 100 23.15 7.84 16.34
N TYR A 101 23.09 6.53 16.61
CA TYR A 101 24.26 5.78 17.04
C TYR A 101 25.36 5.81 15.98
N THR A 102 25.04 5.49 14.73
CA THR A 102 26.03 5.46 13.64
C THR A 102 26.63 6.84 13.36
N ALA A 103 25.83 7.91 13.45
CA ALA A 103 26.31 9.28 13.23
C ALA A 103 27.20 9.78 14.38
N HIS A 104 26.81 9.50 15.62
CA HIS A 104 27.55 9.90 16.81
C HIS A 104 28.86 9.11 16.97
N TYR A 105 28.84 7.84 16.60
CA TYR A 105 29.95 6.89 16.78
C TYR A 105 30.65 6.52 15.46
N ARG A 106 30.54 7.38 14.43
CA ARG A 106 31.04 7.15 13.06
C ARG A 106 32.52 6.76 12.98
N ASP A 107 33.33 7.22 13.93
CA ASP A 107 34.77 6.95 14.04
C ASP A 107 35.11 5.85 15.06
N SER A 108 34.10 5.36 15.79
CA SER A 108 34.27 4.30 16.78
C SER A 108 34.09 2.92 16.15
N VAL A 109 34.87 1.95 16.61
CA VAL A 109 34.88 0.56 16.11
C VAL A 109 33.57 -0.19 16.44
N LEU A 110 32.72 0.36 17.31
CA LEU A 110 31.42 -0.19 17.67
C LEU A 110 30.39 0.19 16.59
N ARG A 111 30.28 -0.64 15.56
CA ARG A 111 29.17 -0.57 14.60
C ARG A 111 28.05 -1.50 15.06
N LEU A 112 26.84 -0.97 15.21
CA LEU A 112 25.67 -1.80 15.47
C LEU A 112 25.46 -2.75 14.27
N PRO A 113 25.34 -4.07 14.47
CA PRO A 113 25.02 -4.99 13.39
C PRO A 113 23.66 -4.61 12.79
N LEU A 114 23.67 -4.14 11.54
CA LEU A 114 22.44 -3.89 10.79
C LEU A 114 21.83 -5.24 10.42
N GLN A 115 20.93 -5.76 11.25
CA GLN A 115 20.04 -6.85 10.87
C GLN A 115 18.91 -6.28 10.01
N MET A 116 19.18 -6.17 8.70
CA MET A 116 18.22 -5.78 7.66
C MET A 116 17.65 -7.00 6.93
#